data_AF-W6R8D6-F1
#
_entry.id   AF-W6R8D6-F1
#
_cell.length_a   1.000
_cell.length_b   1.000
_cell.length_c   1.000
_cell.angle_alpha   90.00
_cell.angle_beta   90.00
_cell.angle_gamma   90.00
#
_symmetry.space_group_name_H-M   'P 1'
#
loop_
_entity.id
_entity.type
_entity.pdbx_description
1 polymer ?
#
loop_
_entity_poly.entity_id
_entity_poly.type
_entity_poly.pdbx_seq_one_letter_code
_entity_poly.pdbx_strand_id
1 'polypeptide(L)'
;MKVAIKEWNAVATWHWNIPEDEVCGICRVQFDGTCPTCKFPGDDCALVQGRCNHAFHMHCLMTWIDLESSKGLCPMCRQKFEWKDKE
;
A
#
# COMPACT_ATOMS: atom_id res chain seq x y z
N MET A 1 27.05 11.30 37.17
CA MET A 1 27.64 10.06 36.60
C MET A 1 27.37 10.08 35.10
N LYS A 2 28.38 9.88 34.24
CA LYS A 2 28.25 9.89 32.77
C LYS A 2 28.39 8.46 32.25
N VAL A 3 27.39 7.99 31.51
CA VAL A 3 27.42 6.68 30.83
C VAL A 3 27.68 6.93 29.35
N ALA A 4 28.55 6.12 28.74
CA ALA A 4 28.88 6.19 27.31
C ALA A 4 28.56 4.84 26.65
N ILE A 5 27.86 4.88 25.51
CA ILE A 5 27.63 3.72 24.66
C ILE A 5 28.93 3.43 23.91
N LYS A 6 29.42 2.18 23.99
CA LYS A 6 30.64 1.73 23.31
C LYS A 6 30.36 1.16 21.92
N GLU A 7 29.24 0.49 21.79
CA GLU A 7 28.82 -0.20 20.57
C GLU A 7 27.30 -0.28 20.54
N TRP A 8 26.71 -0.17 19.34
CA TRP A 8 25.28 -0.32 19.13
C TRP A 8 25.01 -1.18 17.89
N ASN A 9 24.39 -2.34 18.09
CA ASN A 9 23.88 -3.21 17.04
C ASN A 9 22.36 -3.02 16.96
N ALA A 10 21.90 -2.24 15.99
CA ALA A 10 20.48 -1.93 15.81
C ALA A 10 19.82 -2.92 14.84
N VAL A 11 18.53 -3.18 15.07
CA VAL A 11 17.65 -3.92 14.16
C VAL A 11 16.46 -3.03 13.86
N ALA A 12 16.00 -3.04 12.61
CA ALA A 12 14.86 -2.24 12.17
C ALA A 12 13.94 -3.07 11.28
N THR A 13 12.66 -2.70 11.29
CA THR A 13 11.66 -3.11 10.31
C THR A 13 11.24 -1.89 9.52
N TRP A 14 10.81 -2.10 8.27
CA TRP A 14 10.23 -1.03 7.46
C TRP A 14 8.71 -1.11 7.57
N HIS A 15 8.05 0.04 7.39
CA HIS A 15 6.60 0.16 7.31
C HIS A 15 6.28 1.16 6.20
N TRP A 16 5.14 1.02 5.53
CA TRP A 16 4.68 2.04 4.60
C TRP A 16 4.32 3.33 5.35
N ASN A 17 4.60 4.49 4.77
CA ASN A 17 4.21 5.78 5.37
C ASN A 17 2.71 6.06 5.14
N ILE A 18 1.86 5.25 5.76
CA ILE A 18 0.39 5.22 5.69
C ILE A 18 -0.14 4.97 7.12
N PRO A 19 -1.34 5.43 7.50
CA PRO A 19 -1.88 5.11 8.83
C PRO A 19 -1.94 3.59 9.09
N GLU A 20 -1.50 3.18 10.28
CA GLU A 20 -1.29 1.76 10.66
C GLU A 20 -2.59 0.92 10.66
N ASP A 21 -3.73 1.58 10.83
CA ASP A 21 -5.07 0.99 10.81
C ASP A 21 -5.66 0.86 9.39
N GLU A 22 -4.99 1.39 8.36
CA GLU A 22 -5.44 1.24 6.99
C GLU A 22 -5.08 -0.13 6.39
N VAL A 23 -6.06 -0.66 5.65
CA VAL A 23 -5.92 -1.89 4.87
C VAL A 23 -6.30 -1.61 3.43
N CYS A 24 -5.86 -2.47 2.51
CA CYS A 24 -6.31 -2.38 1.14
C CYS A 24 -7.85 -2.50 1.08
N GLY A 25 -8.54 -1.49 0.55
CA GLY A 25 -10.00 -1.46 0.48
C GLY A 25 -10.63 -2.59 -0.37
N ILE A 26 -9.82 -3.29 -1.16
CA ILE A 26 -10.25 -4.38 -2.04
C ILE A 26 -10.03 -5.75 -1.37
N CYS A 27 -8.79 -6.10 -1.03
CA CYS A 27 -8.47 -7.42 -0.47
C CYS A 27 -8.50 -7.49 1.06
N ARG A 28 -8.64 -6.35 1.75
CA ARG A 28 -8.69 -6.23 3.23
C ARG A 28 -7.44 -6.74 3.97
N VAL A 29 -6.32 -6.87 3.26
CA VAL A 29 -5.01 -7.20 3.85
C VAL A 29 -4.26 -5.90 4.20
N GLN A 30 -3.46 -5.94 5.26
CA GLN A 30 -2.56 -4.85 5.64
C GLN A 30 -1.51 -4.57 4.56
N PHE A 31 -1.06 -3.32 4.48
CA PHE A 31 -0.16 -2.86 3.43
C PHE A 31 1.28 -3.37 3.54
N ASP A 32 1.75 -3.72 4.74
CA ASP A 32 3.03 -4.42 4.94
C ASP A 32 2.99 -5.87 4.46
N GLY A 33 1.79 -6.41 4.28
CA GLY A 33 1.57 -7.72 3.71
C GLY A 33 1.56 -7.67 2.18
N THR A 34 1.43 -8.85 1.59
CA THR A 34 1.16 -8.99 0.16
C THR A 34 -0.32 -9.22 -0.10
N CYS A 35 -0.80 -8.86 -1.29
CA CYS A 35 -2.15 -9.20 -1.69
C CYS A 35 -2.31 -10.74 -1.82
N PRO A 36 -3.55 -11.29 -1.79
CA PRO A 36 -3.78 -12.73 -1.84
C PRO A 36 -3.20 -13.46 -3.06
N THR A 37 -2.94 -12.74 -4.15
CA THR A 37 -2.36 -13.28 -5.38
C THR A 37 -0.83 -13.40 -5.31
N CYS A 38 -0.18 -12.64 -4.42
CA CYS A 38 1.26 -12.60 -4.29
C CYS A 38 1.72 -13.54 -3.17
N LYS A 39 2.68 -14.41 -3.49
CA LYS A 39 3.21 -15.39 -2.53
C LYS A 39 4.34 -14.83 -1.66
N PHE A 40 5.13 -13.92 -2.20
CA PHE A 40 6.30 -13.36 -1.54
C PHE A 40 6.25 -11.82 -1.62
N PRO A 41 6.68 -11.12 -0.55
CA PRO A 41 6.85 -9.67 -0.60
C PRO A 41 7.98 -9.29 -1.57
N GLY A 42 7.85 -8.12 -2.20
CA GLY A 42 8.80 -7.62 -3.20
C GLY A 42 8.18 -6.58 -4.13
N ASP A 43 8.93 -6.17 -5.15
CA ASP A 43 8.54 -5.11 -6.11
C ASP A 43 7.26 -5.44 -6.89
N ASP A 44 6.90 -6.73 -6.96
CA ASP A 44 5.73 -7.20 -7.67
C ASP A 44 4.40 -6.75 -7.03
N CYS A 45 4.36 -6.41 -5.73
CA CYS A 45 3.13 -6.02 -5.02
C CYS A 45 3.20 -4.61 -4.44
N ALA A 46 3.72 -3.64 -5.20
CA ALA A 46 3.80 -2.25 -4.77
C ALA A 46 2.44 -1.64 -4.40
N LEU A 47 2.47 -0.64 -3.51
CA LEU A 47 1.29 0.17 -3.22
C LEU A 47 1.09 1.26 -4.26
N VAL A 48 -0.17 1.52 -4.53
CA VAL A 48 -0.61 2.56 -5.46
C VAL A 48 -1.62 3.44 -4.76
N GLN A 49 -1.48 4.75 -4.92
CA GLN A 49 -2.37 5.74 -4.33
C GLN A 49 -3.04 6.54 -5.44
N GLY A 50 -4.35 6.74 -5.31
CA GLY A 50 -5.06 7.67 -6.18
C GLY A 50 -4.91 9.12 -5.72
N ARG A 51 -5.20 10.09 -6.59
CA ARG A 51 -5.34 11.51 -6.20
C ARG A 51 -6.42 11.74 -5.13
N CYS A 52 -7.37 10.81 -5.01
CA CYS A 52 -8.36 10.76 -3.93
C CYS A 52 -7.79 10.29 -2.58
N ASN A 53 -6.47 10.15 -2.46
CA ASN A 53 -5.71 9.73 -1.28
C ASN A 53 -5.97 8.28 -0.78
N HIS A 54 -6.80 7.49 -1.48
CA HIS A 54 -6.98 6.07 -1.18
C HIS A 54 -5.83 5.22 -1.75
N ALA A 55 -5.30 4.32 -0.92
CA ALA A 55 -4.24 3.40 -1.29
C ALA A 55 -4.74 1.97 -1.48
N PHE A 56 -4.10 1.22 -2.38
CA PHE A 56 -4.41 -0.17 -2.70
C PHE A 56 -3.12 -0.92 -3.03
N HIS A 57 -3.15 -2.26 -2.93
CA HIS A 57 -2.14 -3.07 -3.62
C HIS A 57 -2.33 -2.93 -5.14
N MET A 58 -1.23 -2.83 -5.89
CA MET A 58 -1.23 -2.64 -7.34
C MET A 58 -2.12 -3.68 -8.06
N HIS A 59 -1.92 -4.97 -7.81
CA HIS A 59 -2.70 -6.04 -8.43
C HIS A 59 -4.19 -5.97 -8.11
N CYS A 60 -4.54 -5.57 -6.88
CA CYS A 60 -5.94 -5.42 -6.49
C CYS A 60 -6.61 -4.30 -7.29
N LEU A 61 -5.92 -3.16 -7.43
CA LEU A 61 -6.46 -2.04 -8.18
C LEU A 61 -6.54 -2.30 -9.68
N MET A 62 -5.50 -2.89 -10.29
CA MET A 62 -5.51 -3.21 -11.72
C MET A 62 -6.67 -4.16 -12.06
N THR A 63 -6.84 -5.22 -11.26
CA THR A 63 -7.97 -6.15 -11.41
C THR A 63 -9.31 -5.42 -11.30
N TRP A 64 -9.42 -4.43 -10.42
CA TRP A 64 -10.64 -3.65 -10.26
C TRP A 64 -10.92 -2.73 -11.46
N ILE A 65 -9.92 -1.97 -11.91
CA ILE A 65 -10.09 -0.99 -13.00
C ILE A 65 -10.38 -1.70 -14.33
N ASP A 66 -9.81 -2.89 -14.56
CA ASP A 66 -10.05 -3.68 -15.77
C ASP A 66 -11.49 -4.24 -15.85
N LEU A 67 -12.22 -4.31 -14.74
CA LEU A 67 -13.64 -4.66 -14.77
C LEU A 67 -14.46 -3.53 -15.39
N GLU A 68 -15.24 -3.84 -16.42
CA GLU A 68 -16.13 -2.88 -17.11
C GLU A 68 -17.12 -2.21 -16.14
N SER A 69 -17.57 -2.94 -15.11
CA SER A 69 -18.46 -2.43 -14.07
C SER A 69 -17.84 -1.34 -13.20
N SER A 70 -16.50 -1.27 -13.12
CA SER A 70 -15.79 -0.27 -12.30
C SER A 70 -15.92 1.13 -12.88
N LYS A 71 -16.10 1.24 -14.21
CA LYS A 71 -16.11 2.50 -14.96
C LYS A 71 -14.86 3.37 -14.69
N GLY A 72 -13.74 2.76 -14.30
CA GLY A 72 -12.52 3.48 -13.92
C GLY A 72 -12.69 4.33 -12.66
N LEU A 73 -13.61 3.97 -11.76
CA LEU A 73 -13.88 4.69 -10.52
C LEU A 73 -13.12 4.05 -9.34
N CYS A 74 -12.71 4.89 -8.38
CA CYS A 74 -12.13 4.45 -7.13
C CYS A 74 -13.13 3.56 -6.35
N PRO A 75 -12.72 2.38 -5.84
CA PRO A 75 -13.60 1.50 -5.07
C PRO A 75 -14.19 2.14 -3.81
N MET A 76 -13.48 3.09 -3.21
CA MET A 76 -13.83 3.67 -1.90
C MET A 76 -14.74 4.90 -2.03
N CYS A 77 -14.36 5.86 -2.89
CA CYS A 77 -15.09 7.13 -3.01
C CYS A 77 -15.87 7.31 -4.32
N ARG A 78 -15.78 6.36 -5.26
CA ARG A 78 -16.43 6.41 -6.59
C ARG A 78 -16.07 7.62 -7.45
N GLN A 79 -15.02 8.35 -7.11
CA GLN A 79 -14.44 9.38 -7.99
C GLN A 79 -13.67 8.71 -9.13
N LYS A 80 -13.52 9.39 -10.27
CA LYS A 80 -12.66 8.91 -11.37
C LYS A 80 -11.26 8.64 -10.81
N PHE A 81 -10.75 7.44 -11.02
CA PHE A 81 -9.44 7.07 -10.52
C PHE A 81 -8.35 7.71 -11.38
N GLU A 82 -7.47 8.48 -10.72
CA GLU A 82 -6.28 9.06 -11.31
C GLU A 82 -5.09 8.70 -10.43
N TRP A 83 -4.03 8.20 -11.06
CA TRP A 83 -2.78 7.88 -10.39
C TRP A 83 -2.21 9.14 -9.74
N LYS A 84 -1.74 9.02 -8.50
CA LYS A 84 -0.90 10.04 -7.89
C LYS A 84 0.51 9.85 -8.44
N ASP A 85 1.06 10.91 -9.02
CA ASP A 85 2.42 10.90 -9.54
C ASP A 85 3.40 10.60 -8.41
N LYS A 86 4.43 9.78 -8.69
CA LYS A 86 5.54 9.57 -7.76
C LYS A 86 6.42 10.82 -7.84
N GLU A 87 6.39 11.67 -6.81
CA GLU A 87 7.42 12.71 -6.62
C GLU A 87 8.80 12.09 -6.41
#